data_AF-A0A929G9S8-F1
#
_entry.id   AF-A0A929G9S8-F1
#
_cell.length_a   1.000
_cell.length_b   1.000
_cell.length_c   1.000
_cell.angle_alpha   90.00
_cell.angle_beta   90.00
_cell.angle_gamma   90.00
#
_symmetry.space_group_name_H-M   'P 1'
#
loop_
_entity.id
_entity.type
_entity.pdbx_description
1 polymer ?
#
loop_
_entity_poly.entity_id
_entity_poly.type
_entity_poly.pdbx_seq_one_letter_code
_entity_poly.pdbx_strand_id
1 'polypeptide(L)'
;LGGELEKRVGDQITNLQAYLRDGQIQILGDLDSQGITAPVKVIVDVSVDPAGRPNLHVVSSSIGPFPVPGDLISEVEVLMNKAFQEKIQSMAPNLHIQSIIIENGKMTIYGSIK
;
A
#
# COMPACT_ATOMS: atom_id res chain seq x y z
N LEU A 1 -22.82 4.82 1.88
CA LEU A 1 -22.67 3.57 1.12
C LEU A 1 -21.21 3.14 0.92
N GLY A 2 -20.20 4.00 1.11
CA GLY A 2 -18.77 3.59 0.98
C GLY A 2 -18.20 2.76 2.15
N GLY A 3 -18.64 3.01 3.39
CA GLY A 3 -18.01 2.38 4.57
C GLY A 3 -18.32 0.89 4.81
N GLU A 4 -19.36 0.33 4.17
CA GLU A 4 -19.70 -1.10 4.30
C GLU A 4 -18.91 -2.00 3.35
N LEU A 5 -18.38 -1.45 2.25
CA LEU A 5 -17.53 -2.19 1.32
C LEU A 5 -16.09 -2.26 1.84
N GLU A 6 -15.57 -1.15 2.38
CA GLU A 6 -14.24 -1.06 3.01
C GLU A 6 -14.09 -2.08 4.16
N LYS A 7 -15.15 -2.24 4.97
CA LYS A 7 -15.14 -3.19 6.10
C LYS A 7 -15.21 -4.66 5.64
N ARG A 8 -15.86 -4.94 4.51
CA ARG A 8 -16.04 -6.30 4.00
C ARG A 8 -14.79 -6.87 3.31
N VAL A 9 -13.99 -6.04 2.67
CA VAL A 9 -12.76 -6.50 1.98
C VAL A 9 -11.63 -6.73 2.98
N GLY A 10 -11.50 -5.86 4.01
CA GLY A 10 -10.47 -6.00 5.04
C GLY A 10 -10.63 -7.25 5.93
N ASP A 11 -11.87 -7.62 6.27
CA ASP A 11 -12.15 -8.78 7.12
C ASP A 11 -11.95 -10.14 6.42
N GLN A 12 -11.79 -10.14 5.09
CA GLN A 12 -11.61 -11.36 4.28
C GLN A 12 -10.15 -11.65 3.93
N ILE A 13 -9.20 -10.75 4.25
CA ILE A 13 -7.79 -10.95 3.97
C ILE A 13 -7.07 -11.43 5.23
N THR A 14 -6.46 -12.62 5.15
CA THR A 14 -5.70 -13.26 6.22
C THR A 14 -4.22 -13.41 5.82
N ASN A 15 -3.37 -13.80 6.78
CA ASN A 15 -1.93 -14.07 6.57
C ASN A 15 -1.14 -12.94 5.88
N LEU A 16 -1.53 -11.69 6.13
CA LEU A 16 -0.92 -10.53 5.49
C LEU A 16 0.56 -10.38 5.86
N GLN A 17 1.42 -10.28 4.86
CA GLN A 17 2.85 -10.07 4.97
C GLN A 17 3.28 -8.95 4.02
N ALA A 18 4.11 -8.04 4.52
CA ALA A 18 4.68 -6.95 3.72
C ALA A 18 6.20 -7.09 3.67
N TYR A 19 6.75 -6.98 2.46
CA TYR A 19 8.19 -7.02 2.20
C TYR A 19 8.63 -5.75 1.49
N LEU A 20 9.86 -5.34 1.78
CA LEU A 20 10.52 -4.17 1.21
C LEU A 20 11.69 -4.66 0.35
N ARG A 21 11.45 -4.86 -0.95
CA ARG A 21 12.38 -5.53 -1.87
C ARG A 21 12.28 -4.93 -3.26
N ASP A 22 13.40 -4.91 -3.98
CA ASP A 22 13.46 -4.48 -5.39
C ASP A 22 12.99 -3.04 -5.62
N GLY A 23 13.19 -2.14 -4.64
CA GLY A 23 12.70 -0.76 -4.70
C GLY A 23 11.21 -0.61 -4.43
N GLN A 24 10.50 -1.69 -4.07
CA GLN A 24 9.05 -1.75 -3.99
C GLN A 24 8.55 -2.29 -2.66
N ILE A 25 7.28 -2.02 -2.36
CA ILE A 25 6.54 -2.71 -1.32
C ILE A 25 5.83 -3.91 -1.97
N GLN A 26 6.06 -5.11 -1.48
CA GLN A 26 5.37 -6.32 -1.90
C GLN A 26 4.48 -6.82 -0.76
N ILE A 27 3.17 -6.79 -0.97
CA ILE A 27 2.17 -7.23 -0.01
C ILE A 27 1.63 -8.57 -0.47
N LEU A 28 1.72 -9.59 0.38
CA LEU A 28 1.21 -10.93 0.17
C LEU A 28 0.16 -11.24 1.24
N GLY A 29 -0.83 -12.05 0.91
CA GLY A 29 -1.81 -12.54 1.88
C GLY A 29 -2.70 -13.60 1.25
N ASP A 30 -3.74 -13.98 1.97
CA ASP A 30 -4.75 -14.93 1.51
C ASP A 30 -6.12 -14.27 1.59
N LEU A 31 -6.93 -14.38 0.53
CA LEU A 31 -8.32 -13.94 0.53
C LEU A 31 -9.22 -15.15 0.79
N ASP A 32 -9.94 -15.12 1.90
CA ASP A 32 -10.93 -16.12 2.28
C ASP A 32 -12.33 -15.63 1.94
N SER A 33 -12.96 -16.26 0.93
CA SER A 33 -14.34 -15.94 0.54
C SER A 33 -15.16 -17.20 0.30
N GLN A 34 -16.26 -17.34 1.04
CA GLN A 34 -17.23 -18.44 0.89
C GLN A 34 -16.60 -19.86 0.93
N GLY A 35 -15.55 -20.05 1.72
CA GLY A 35 -14.84 -21.33 1.85
C GLY A 35 -13.78 -21.60 0.79
N ILE A 36 -13.48 -20.62 -0.07
CA ILE A 36 -12.37 -20.65 -1.02
C ILE A 36 -11.29 -19.69 -0.53
N THR A 37 -10.05 -20.18 -0.44
CA THR A 37 -8.86 -19.39 -0.13
C THR A 37 -8.06 -19.16 -1.41
N ALA A 38 -7.75 -17.90 -1.72
CA ALA A 38 -6.94 -17.54 -2.88
C ALA A 38 -5.76 -16.63 -2.48
N PRO A 39 -4.53 -16.87 -2.97
CA PRO A 39 -3.40 -16.03 -2.63
C PRO A 39 -3.55 -14.65 -3.26
N VAL A 40 -3.28 -13.62 -2.48
CA VAL A 40 -3.25 -12.21 -2.91
C VAL A 40 -1.81 -11.75 -3.01
N LYS A 41 -1.49 -11.06 -4.10
CA LYS A 41 -0.23 -10.35 -4.26
C LYS A 41 -0.50 -8.94 -4.76
N VAL A 42 0.11 -7.95 -4.11
CA VAL A 42 0.11 -6.55 -4.53
C VAL A 42 1.54 -6.04 -4.53
N ILE A 43 1.95 -5.41 -5.61
CA ILE A 43 3.24 -4.76 -5.76
C ILE A 43 2.98 -3.26 -5.86
N VAL A 44 3.67 -2.48 -5.05
CA VAL A 44 3.45 -1.05 -4.91
C VAL A 44 4.76 -0.29 -5.04
N ASP A 45 4.78 0.66 -5.97
CA ASP A 45 5.82 1.66 -6.10
C ASP A 45 5.56 2.82 -5.14
N VAL A 46 6.64 3.43 -4.66
CA VAL A 46 6.58 4.61 -3.81
C VAL A 46 7.35 5.74 -4.47
N SER A 47 6.69 6.89 -4.61
CA SER A 47 7.27 8.10 -5.17
C SER A 47 7.00 9.30 -4.25
N VAL A 48 7.63 10.43 -4.55
CA VAL A 48 7.43 11.70 -3.84
C VAL A 48 6.96 12.73 -4.86
N ASP A 49 5.83 13.37 -4.59
CA ASP A 49 5.29 14.42 -5.45
C ASP A 49 6.06 15.75 -5.29
N PRO A 50 5.87 16.75 -6.18
CA PRO A 50 6.53 18.04 -6.06
C PRO A 50 6.21 18.83 -4.78
N ALA A 51 5.14 18.48 -4.06
CA ALA A 51 4.79 19.07 -2.78
C ALA A 51 5.51 18.38 -1.59
N GLY A 52 6.33 17.36 -1.85
CA GLY A 52 7.03 16.58 -0.84
C GLY A 52 6.11 15.60 -0.11
N ARG A 53 5.01 15.19 -0.74
CA ARG A 53 4.09 14.17 -0.22
C ARG A 53 4.40 12.81 -0.85
N PRO A 54 4.35 11.72 -0.08
CA PRO A 54 4.50 10.39 -0.64
C PRO A 54 3.31 10.07 -1.54
N ASN A 55 3.54 9.28 -2.58
CA ASN A 55 2.50 8.71 -3.42
C ASN A 55 2.81 7.23 -3.66
N LEU A 56 1.86 6.37 -3.29
CA LEU A 56 1.88 4.93 -3.47
C LEU A 56 1.08 4.58 -4.72
N HIS A 57 1.69 3.82 -5.61
CA HIS A 57 1.08 3.38 -6.86
C HIS A 57 1.14 1.85 -6.97
N VAL A 58 0.00 1.20 -7.14
CA VAL A 58 -0.09 -0.24 -7.35
C VAL A 58 0.32 -0.55 -8.79
N VAL A 59 1.50 -1.14 -8.95
CA VAL A 59 2.02 -1.54 -10.27
C VAL A 59 1.51 -2.90 -10.72
N SER A 60 1.13 -3.76 -9.77
CA SER A 60 0.58 -5.08 -10.06
C SER A 60 -0.26 -5.57 -8.89
N SER A 61 -1.38 -6.22 -9.20
CA SER A 61 -2.20 -6.91 -8.20
C SER A 61 -2.87 -8.15 -8.78
N SER A 62 -2.94 -9.21 -7.99
CA SER A 62 -3.53 -10.49 -8.40
C SER A 62 -4.20 -11.20 -7.23
N ILE A 63 -5.30 -11.89 -7.52
CA ILE A 63 -5.99 -12.83 -6.62
C ILE A 63 -6.00 -14.18 -7.31
N GLY A 64 -5.20 -15.12 -6.81
CA GLY A 64 -4.92 -16.38 -7.51
C GLY A 64 -4.34 -16.11 -8.91
N PRO A 65 -4.83 -16.78 -9.96
CA PRO A 65 -4.36 -16.57 -11.33
C PRO A 65 -4.96 -15.33 -12.01
N PHE A 66 -5.83 -14.58 -11.33
CA PHE A 66 -6.59 -13.49 -11.94
C PHE A 66 -6.05 -12.11 -11.54
N PRO A 67 -5.95 -11.16 -12.47
CA PRO A 67 -5.65 -9.77 -12.15
C PRO A 67 -6.84 -9.14 -11.42
N VAL A 68 -6.56 -8.17 -10.54
CA VAL A 68 -7.61 -7.41 -9.87
C VAL A 68 -8.18 -6.34 -10.80
N PRO A 69 -9.50 -6.11 -10.85
CA PRO A 69 -10.11 -5.01 -11.59
C PRO A 69 -9.56 -3.62 -11.20
N GLY A 70 -9.39 -2.73 -12.18
CA GLY A 70 -8.78 -1.41 -11.98
C GLY A 70 -9.51 -0.48 -10.99
N ASP A 71 -10.84 -0.57 -10.92
CA ASP A 71 -11.63 0.23 -9.96
C ASP A 71 -11.27 -0.13 -8.51
N LEU A 72 -11.13 -1.43 -8.22
CA LEU A 72 -10.72 -1.92 -6.89
C LEU A 72 -9.27 -1.52 -6.57
N ILE A 73 -8.39 -1.54 -7.58
CA ILE A 73 -7.01 -1.07 -7.42
C ILE A 73 -7.00 0.41 -6.99
N SER A 74 -7.78 1.24 -7.67
CA SER A 74 -7.85 2.68 -7.41
C SER A 74 -8.36 2.99 -5.99
N GLU A 75 -9.36 2.24 -5.52
CA GLU A 75 -9.85 2.36 -4.14
C GLU A 75 -8.78 1.98 -3.11
N VAL A 76 -8.06 0.88 -3.34
CA VAL A 76 -6.96 0.44 -2.48
C VAL A 76 -5.83 1.47 -2.46
N GLU A 77 -5.46 2.03 -3.61
CA GLU A 77 -4.45 3.09 -3.68
C GLU A 77 -4.82 4.31 -2.84
N VAL A 78 -6.07 4.77 -2.92
CA VAL A 78 -6.55 5.91 -2.12
C VAL A 78 -6.42 5.61 -0.63
N LEU A 79 -6.84 4.42 -0.20
CA LEU A 79 -6.76 3.99 1.20
C LEU A 79 -5.31 3.89 1.68
N MET A 80 -4.43 3.28 0.89
CA MET A 80 -3.01 3.12 1.21
C MET A 80 -2.31 4.49 1.30
N ASN A 81 -2.56 5.38 0.34
CA ASN A 81 -1.99 6.73 0.35
C ASN A 81 -2.41 7.51 1.59
N LYS A 82 -3.70 7.47 1.93
CA LYS A 82 -4.21 8.11 3.14
C LYS A 82 -3.55 7.57 4.40
N ALA A 83 -3.55 6.25 4.59
CA ALA A 83 -2.98 5.62 5.78
C ALA A 83 -1.47 5.88 5.90
N PHE A 84 -0.73 5.83 4.79
CA PHE A 84 0.70 6.10 4.78
C PHE A 84 1.02 7.56 5.10
N GLN A 85 0.28 8.50 4.50
CA GLN A 85 0.42 9.92 4.79
C GLN A 85 0.09 10.24 6.26
N GLU A 86 -0.99 9.70 6.80
CA GLU A 86 -1.36 9.85 8.22
C GLU A 86 -0.25 9.33 9.14
N LYS A 87 0.33 8.16 8.81
CA LYS A 87 1.43 7.59 9.59
C LYS A 87 2.68 8.48 9.59
N ILE A 88 3.07 9.03 8.43
CA ILE A 88 4.21 9.94 8.35
C ILE A 88 3.94 11.22 9.15
N GLN A 89 2.76 11.83 8.98
CA GLN A 89 2.40 13.05 9.70
C GLN A 89 2.38 12.85 11.22
N SER A 90 1.94 11.67 11.69
CA SER A 90 1.99 11.32 13.11
C SER A 90 3.41 11.13 13.64
N MET A 91 4.36 10.68 12.82
CA MET A 91 5.74 10.40 13.25
C MET A 91 6.64 11.64 13.17
N ALA A 92 6.48 12.42 12.11
CA ALA A 92 7.27 13.62 11.84
C ALA A 92 6.35 14.73 11.31
N PRO A 93 5.61 15.41 12.21
CA PRO A 93 4.84 16.58 11.83
C PRO A 93 5.73 17.59 11.12
N ASN A 94 5.24 18.18 10.02
CA ASN A 94 5.97 19.14 9.18
C ASN A 94 7.18 18.59 8.41
N LEU A 95 7.34 17.27 8.31
CA LEU A 95 8.35 16.70 7.42
C LEU A 95 8.01 17.04 5.97
N HIS A 96 8.96 17.67 5.28
CA HIS A 96 8.94 17.80 3.82
C HIS A 96 9.83 16.71 3.23
N ILE A 97 9.21 15.71 2.58
CA ILE A 97 9.92 14.56 2.03
C ILE A 97 10.61 14.98 0.73
N GLN A 98 11.86 14.55 0.57
CA GLN A 98 12.67 14.79 -0.63
C GLN A 98 12.87 13.49 -1.42
N SER A 99 13.05 12.37 -0.72
CA SER A 99 13.20 11.06 -1.36
C SER A 99 12.79 9.94 -0.42
N ILE A 100 12.30 8.84 -0.99
CA ILE A 100 12.04 7.58 -0.31
C ILE A 100 12.85 6.50 -1.03
N ILE A 101 13.61 5.71 -0.27
CA ILE A 101 14.45 4.63 -0.79
C ILE A 101 14.04 3.33 -0.12
N ILE A 102 13.80 2.28 -0.91
CA ILE A 102 13.50 0.93 -0.43
C ILE A 102 14.62 -0.02 -0.82
N GLU A 103 15.44 -0.40 0.15
CA GLU A 103 16.59 -1.28 -0.06
C GLU A 103 16.87 -2.12 1.20
N ASN A 104 17.42 -3.33 1.01
CA ASN A 104 17.85 -4.21 2.11
C ASN A 104 16.75 -4.49 3.17
N GLY A 105 15.50 -4.64 2.74
CA GLY A 105 14.37 -4.87 3.66
C GLY A 105 13.95 -3.64 4.45
N LYS A 106 14.44 -2.44 4.11
CA LYS A 106 14.16 -1.19 4.81
C LYS A 106 13.66 -0.11 3.87
N MET A 107 12.77 0.72 4.40
CA MET A 107 12.35 1.96 3.77
C MET A 107 13.01 3.10 4.53
N THR A 108 13.73 3.95 3.81
CA THR A 108 14.38 5.13 4.35
C THR A 108 13.76 6.37 3.73
N ILE A 109 13.30 7.29 4.59
CA ILE A 109 12.67 8.54 4.17
C ILE A 109 13.64 9.66 4.49
N TYR A 110 14.03 10.42 3.46
CA TYR A 110 14.89 11.59 3.60
C TYR A 110 14.07 12.86 3.40
N GLY A 111 14.33 13.86 4.23
CA GLY A 111 13.62 15.12 4.17
C GLY A 111 14.14 16.13 5.17
N SER A 112 13.43 17.25 5.25
CA SER A 112 13.73 18.36 6.16
C SER A 112 12.50 18.73 6.97
N ILE A 113 12.69 19.03 8.25
CA ILE A 113 11.64 19.64 9.09
C ILE A 113 11.65 21.14 8.81
N LYS A 114 10.47 21.71 8.61
CA LYS A 114 10.27 23.17 8.54
C LYS A 114 9.64 23.68 9.82
#